data_AF-A0A959KEE5-F1
#
_entry.id   AF-A0A959KEE5-F1
#
_cell.length_a   1.000
_cell.length_b   1.000
_cell.length_c   1.000
_cell.angle_alpha   90.00
_cell.angle_beta   90.00
_cell.angle_gamma   90.00
#
_symmetry.space_group_name_H-M   'P 1'
#
loop_
_entity.id
_entity.type
_entity.pdbx_description
1 polymer ?
#
loop_
_entity_poly.entity_id
_entity_poly.type
_entity_poly.pdbx_seq_one_letter_code
_entity_poly.pdbx_strand_id
1 'polypeptide(L)'
;MTPFRSKPINYYVSIGVALAAIIILYFGFDIKPSTQRVVEQSRLNQFESTNINALFDEALPKLDESSRIYLQNLERSLQPEDSLNAETYKELSSAWFDHQNYAIAGYYAQKVADIEATAEAWGITGSTYSYGLRNEDPKIRDFCANRALDAFEQAISLNPDEVSYRINQALVYTEVPPQDNPMKGILALRELEQKNPDNVAILSALGKLAVKTGQYERAKQRFERVLELNPDAPGINCLLVDVYKNLGDADRAAQAQQKCN
;
A
#
# COMPACT_ATOMS: atom_id res chain seq x y z
N MET A 1 64.01 31.57 -16.52
CA MET A 1 64.07 30.60 -15.41
C MET A 1 62.65 30.16 -15.08
N THR A 2 62.26 28.97 -15.54
CA THR A 2 61.23 28.08 -14.95
C THR A 2 61.34 26.76 -15.72
N PRO A 3 61.73 25.63 -15.11
CA PRO A 3 61.77 24.36 -15.83
C PRO A 3 60.34 23.79 -15.91
N PHE A 4 59.89 23.49 -17.13
CA PHE A 4 58.65 22.76 -17.40
C PHE A 4 58.82 21.33 -16.86
N ARG A 5 58.33 21.10 -15.64
CA ARG A 5 58.40 19.79 -14.97
C ARG A 5 57.35 18.89 -15.64
N SER A 6 57.76 18.10 -16.63
CA SER A 6 56.91 17.07 -17.23
C SER A 6 56.42 16.14 -16.11
N LYS A 7 55.10 16.11 -15.87
CA LYS A 7 54.52 15.17 -14.91
C LYS A 7 54.89 13.75 -15.37
N PRO A 8 55.42 12.89 -14.48
CA PRO A 8 55.85 11.56 -14.87
C PRO A 8 54.66 10.78 -15.42
N ILE A 9 54.90 10.00 -16.48
CA ILE A 9 53.91 9.15 -17.18
C ILE A 9 53.05 8.34 -16.19
N ASN A 10 53.64 7.96 -15.06
CA ASN A 10 52.98 7.27 -13.94
C ASN A 10 51.75 7.99 -13.38
N TYR A 11 51.68 9.33 -13.44
CA TYR A 11 50.55 10.12 -12.96
C TYR A 11 49.29 9.91 -13.81
N TYR A 12 49.45 9.87 -15.14
CA TYR A 12 48.33 9.62 -16.06
C TYR A 12 47.88 8.16 -16.02
N VAL A 13 48.83 7.23 -15.80
CA VAL A 13 48.52 5.81 -15.56
C VAL A 13 47.70 5.65 -14.27
N SER A 14 48.08 6.33 -13.18
CA SER A 14 47.30 6.25 -11.92
C SER A 14 45.88 6.82 -12.05
N ILE A 15 45.69 7.89 -12.82
CA ILE A 15 44.35 8.45 -13.08
C ILE A 15 43.52 7.51 -13.95
N GLY A 16 44.14 6.92 -14.98
CA GLY A 16 43.47 5.94 -15.84
C GLY A 16 43.00 4.71 -15.06
N VAL A 17 43.81 4.19 -14.14
CA VAL A 17 43.44 3.06 -13.28
C VAL A 17 42.32 3.42 -12.31
N ALA A 18 42.35 4.61 -11.71
CA ALA A 18 41.28 5.07 -10.81
C ALA A 18 39.94 5.26 -11.54
N LEU A 19 39.96 5.85 -12.74
CA LEU A 19 38.76 6.00 -13.57
C LEU A 19 38.21 4.66 -14.04
N ALA A 20 39.08 3.73 -14.46
CA ALA A 20 38.66 2.37 -14.81
C ALA A 20 38.05 1.63 -13.61
N ALA A 21 38.61 1.78 -12.41
CA ALA A 21 38.05 1.20 -11.19
C ALA A 21 36.68 1.79 -10.84
N ILE A 22 36.49 3.11 -10.99
CA ILE A 22 35.18 3.76 -10.77
C ILE A 22 34.16 3.27 -11.81
N ILE A 23 34.55 3.14 -13.08
CA ILE A 23 33.67 2.62 -14.13
C ILE A 23 33.30 1.15 -13.86
N ILE A 24 34.25 0.32 -13.41
CA ILE A 24 33.98 -1.08 -13.06
C ILE A 24 33.10 -1.18 -11.81
N LEU A 25 33.27 -0.30 -10.83
CA LEU A 25 32.41 -0.28 -9.64
C LEU A 25 31.01 0.26 -9.95
N TYR A 26 30.90 1.23 -10.85
CA TYR A 26 29.64 1.88 -11.20
C TYR A 26 28.82 1.11 -12.25
N PHE A 27 29.49 0.44 -13.20
CA PHE A 27 28.85 -0.30 -14.31
C PHE A 27 29.09 -1.81 -14.28
N GLY A 28 30.13 -2.29 -13.60
CA GLY A 28 30.52 -3.71 -13.58
C GLY A 28 29.94 -4.51 -12.41
N PHE A 29 29.58 -3.83 -11.32
CA PHE A 29 28.79 -4.41 -10.24
C PHE A 29 27.40 -3.80 -10.30
N ASP A 30 26.41 -4.62 -10.60
CA ASP A 30 25.02 -4.24 -10.44
C ASP A 30 24.73 -4.21 -8.92
N ILE A 31 24.85 -3.03 -8.30
CA ILE A 31 24.75 -2.79 -6.85
C ILE A 31 23.27 -2.77 -6.40
N LYS A 32 22.37 -3.46 -7.11
CA LYS A 32 21.02 -3.68 -6.59
C LYS A 32 21.11 -4.60 -5.36
N PRO A 33 20.66 -4.16 -4.17
CA PRO A 33 20.60 -5.00 -2.98
C PRO A 33 19.88 -6.32 -3.30
N SER A 34 20.36 -7.43 -2.74
CA SER A 34 19.80 -8.76 -3.01
C SER A 34 18.30 -8.86 -2.71
N THR A 35 17.81 -8.09 -1.74
CA THR A 35 16.38 -7.94 -1.43
C THR A 35 15.59 -7.32 -2.58
N GLN A 36 16.12 -6.28 -3.22
CA GLN A 36 15.48 -5.63 -4.37
C GLN A 36 15.42 -6.56 -5.58
N ARG A 37 16.48 -7.34 -5.83
CA ARG A 37 16.50 -8.36 -6.89
C ARG A 37 15.47 -9.47 -6.65
N VAL A 38 15.32 -9.95 -5.42
CA VAL A 38 14.31 -10.98 -5.08
C VAL A 38 12.89 -10.44 -5.27
N VAL A 39 12.64 -9.18 -4.89
CA VAL A 39 11.35 -8.51 -5.13
C VAL A 39 11.09 -8.37 -6.63
N GLU A 40 12.04 -7.88 -7.41
CA GLU A 40 11.91 -7.69 -8.86
C GLU A 40 11.74 -9.02 -9.62
N GLN A 41 12.44 -10.07 -9.19
CA GLN A 41 12.34 -11.41 -9.77
C GLN A 41 11.03 -12.11 -9.37
N SER A 42 10.49 -11.85 -8.17
CA SER A 42 9.13 -12.26 -7.80
C SER A 42 8.05 -11.52 -8.60
N ARG A 43 8.25 -10.22 -8.88
CA ARG A 43 7.38 -9.41 -9.75
C ARG A 43 7.36 -9.91 -11.19
N LEU A 44 8.50 -10.34 -11.73
CA LEU A 44 8.61 -10.88 -13.10
C LEU A 44 7.98 -12.27 -13.26
N ASN A 45 7.85 -13.03 -12.17
CA ASN A 45 7.29 -14.40 -12.19
C ASN A 45 5.80 -14.47 -11.82
N GLN A 46 5.18 -13.36 -11.42
CA GLN A 46 3.74 -13.28 -11.24
C GLN A 46 3.06 -13.07 -12.60
N PHE A 47 2.63 -14.15 -13.24
CA PHE A 47 1.58 -14.05 -14.25
C PHE A 47 0.31 -13.53 -13.56
N GLU A 48 -0.02 -12.25 -13.72
CA GLU A 48 -1.28 -11.70 -13.21
C GLU A 48 -2.45 -12.47 -13.85
N SER A 49 -3.33 -13.04 -13.02
CA SER A 49 -4.50 -13.80 -13.48
C SER A 49 -5.62 -12.94 -14.07
N THR A 50 -5.51 -11.62 -13.95
CA THR A 50 -6.38 -10.60 -14.53
C THR A 50 -5.55 -9.36 -14.85
N ASN A 51 -6.09 -8.43 -15.65
CA ASN A 51 -5.43 -7.16 -15.98
C ASN A 51 -6.45 -6.03 -16.08
N ILE A 52 -5.97 -4.80 -16.19
CA ILE A 52 -6.83 -3.61 -16.19
C ILE A 52 -7.89 -3.61 -17.30
N ASN A 53 -7.59 -4.11 -18.49
CA ASN A 53 -8.56 -4.13 -19.60
C ASN A 53 -9.73 -5.08 -19.28
N ALA A 54 -9.43 -6.27 -18.73
CA ALA A 54 -10.46 -7.21 -18.31
C ALA A 54 -11.37 -6.62 -17.21
N LEU A 55 -10.80 -5.81 -16.30
CA LEU A 55 -11.57 -5.11 -15.27
C LEU A 55 -12.54 -4.08 -15.88
N PHE A 56 -12.09 -3.31 -16.88
CA PHE A 56 -12.97 -2.37 -17.60
C PHE A 56 -14.08 -3.08 -18.37
N ASP A 57 -13.75 -4.17 -19.09
CA ASP A 57 -14.72 -4.97 -19.85
C ASP A 57 -15.82 -5.53 -18.95
N GLU A 58 -15.49 -5.89 -17.71
CA GLU A 58 -16.44 -6.37 -16.72
C GLU A 58 -17.28 -5.23 -16.09
N ALA A 59 -16.64 -4.09 -15.80
CA ALA A 59 -17.27 -3.01 -15.04
C ALA A 59 -18.20 -2.13 -15.90
N LEU A 60 -17.79 -1.76 -17.12
CA LEU A 60 -18.51 -0.81 -17.98
C LEU A 60 -19.96 -1.21 -18.30
N PRO A 61 -20.29 -2.50 -18.58
CA PRO A 61 -21.67 -2.92 -18.82
C PRO A 61 -22.57 -2.81 -17.59
N LYS A 62 -22.00 -2.86 -16.38
CA LYS A 62 -22.74 -2.82 -15.10
C LYS A 62 -23.10 -1.40 -14.66
N LEU A 63 -22.45 -0.39 -15.24
CA LEU A 63 -22.76 1.01 -14.97
C LEU A 63 -24.07 1.44 -15.62
N ASP A 64 -24.79 2.35 -14.97
CA ASP A 64 -25.89 3.07 -15.61
C ASP A 64 -25.39 3.99 -16.73
N GLU A 65 -26.29 4.36 -17.63
CA GLU A 65 -25.96 5.15 -18.83
C GLU A 65 -25.33 6.49 -18.49
N SER A 66 -25.81 7.18 -17.45
CA SER A 66 -25.31 8.50 -17.08
C SER A 66 -23.88 8.44 -16.57
N SER A 67 -23.59 7.48 -15.70
CA SER A 67 -22.25 7.23 -15.17
C SER A 67 -21.27 6.81 -16.26
N ARG A 68 -21.72 5.94 -17.19
CA ARG A 68 -20.89 5.50 -18.32
C ARG A 68 -20.53 6.67 -19.24
N ILE A 69 -21.49 7.53 -19.59
CA ILE A 69 -21.25 8.71 -20.43
C ILE A 69 -20.31 9.69 -19.72
N TYR A 70 -20.53 9.92 -18.43
CA TYR A 70 -19.66 10.79 -17.62
C TYR A 70 -18.20 10.31 -17.64
N LEU A 71 -17.96 9.04 -17.31
CA LEU A 71 -16.62 8.45 -17.30
C LEU A 71 -15.98 8.46 -18.69
N GLN A 72 -16.73 8.13 -19.75
CA GLN A 72 -16.22 8.19 -21.13
C GLN A 72 -15.82 9.60 -21.56
N ASN A 73 -16.55 10.62 -21.12
CA ASN A 73 -16.21 12.01 -21.41
C ASN A 73 -14.98 12.47 -20.64
N LEU A 74 -14.83 12.03 -19.38
CA LEU A 74 -13.63 12.25 -18.58
C LEU A 74 -12.41 11.54 -19.18
N GLU A 75 -12.56 10.32 -19.69
CA GLU A 75 -11.47 9.62 -20.37
C GLU A 75 -11.12 10.28 -21.70
N ARG A 76 -12.12 10.77 -22.46
CA ARG A 76 -11.90 11.46 -23.73
C ARG A 76 -11.23 12.83 -23.55
N SER A 77 -11.40 13.48 -22.40
CA SER A 77 -10.75 14.77 -22.13
C SER A 77 -9.25 14.63 -21.94
N LEU A 78 -8.74 13.44 -21.61
CA LEU A 78 -7.32 13.14 -21.58
C LEU A 78 -6.75 13.10 -23.01
N GLN A 79 -6.20 14.22 -23.49
CA GLN A 79 -5.39 14.21 -24.71
C GLN A 79 -4.06 13.47 -24.47
N PRO A 80 -3.39 12.93 -25.51
CA PRO A 80 -2.06 12.34 -25.35
C PRO A 80 -1.03 13.30 -24.72
N GLU A 81 -1.18 14.60 -24.98
CA GLU A 81 -0.39 15.70 -24.43
C GLU A 81 -0.74 16.01 -22.97
N ASP A 82 -1.97 15.70 -22.56
CA ASP A 82 -2.51 15.87 -21.20
C ASP A 82 -2.24 14.63 -20.31
N SER A 83 -1.37 13.72 -20.74
CA SER A 83 -0.94 12.55 -19.94
C SER A 83 -0.28 12.91 -18.60
N LEU A 84 -0.09 14.21 -18.32
CA LEU A 84 0.36 14.79 -17.05
C LEU A 84 -0.77 15.46 -16.24
N ASN A 85 -2.03 15.37 -16.66
CA ASN A 85 -3.16 15.95 -15.95
C ASN A 85 -3.57 15.08 -14.76
N ALA A 86 -2.87 15.26 -13.65
CA ALA A 86 -3.16 14.59 -12.39
C ALA A 86 -4.60 14.86 -11.90
N GLU A 87 -5.19 16.01 -12.23
CA GLU A 87 -6.53 16.37 -11.75
C GLU A 87 -7.60 15.50 -12.40
N THR A 88 -7.58 15.34 -13.72
CA THR A 88 -8.54 14.45 -14.40
C THR A 88 -8.37 12.99 -13.96
N TYR A 89 -7.14 12.53 -13.68
CA TYR A 89 -6.94 11.21 -13.09
C TYR A 89 -7.47 11.08 -11.66
N LYS A 90 -7.43 12.15 -10.84
CA LYS A 90 -8.10 12.16 -9.52
C LYS A 90 -9.60 12.04 -9.66
N GLU A 91 -10.21 12.79 -10.59
CA GLU A 91 -11.64 12.71 -10.86
C GLU A 91 -12.04 11.30 -11.32
N LEU A 92 -11.30 10.70 -12.25
CA LEU A 92 -11.51 9.32 -12.70
C LEU A 92 -11.37 8.32 -11.55
N SER A 93 -10.31 8.44 -10.73
CA SER A 93 -10.11 7.59 -9.55
C SER A 93 -11.31 7.69 -8.60
N SER A 94 -11.77 8.90 -8.29
CA SER A 94 -12.91 9.13 -7.40
C SER A 94 -14.19 8.52 -7.97
N ALA A 95 -14.49 8.79 -9.24
CA ALA A 95 -15.70 8.30 -9.88
C ALA A 95 -15.76 6.76 -9.89
N TRP A 96 -14.66 6.09 -10.23
CA TRP A 96 -14.59 4.63 -10.16
C TRP A 96 -14.67 4.08 -8.73
N PHE A 97 -14.15 4.83 -7.75
CA PHE A 97 -14.26 4.47 -6.34
C PHE A 97 -15.71 4.52 -5.84
N ASP A 98 -16.47 5.54 -6.24
CA ASP A 98 -17.88 5.71 -5.88
C ASP A 98 -18.76 4.57 -6.43
N HIS A 99 -18.38 4.03 -7.59
CA HIS A 99 -18.97 2.81 -8.16
C HIS A 99 -18.42 1.50 -7.58
N GLN A 100 -17.63 1.56 -6.50
CA GLN A 100 -17.02 0.41 -5.82
C GLN A 100 -16.07 -0.42 -6.70
N ASN A 101 -15.61 0.13 -7.82
CA ASN A 101 -14.64 -0.50 -8.71
C ASN A 101 -13.21 -0.13 -8.28
N TYR A 102 -12.84 -0.55 -7.07
CA TYR A 102 -11.60 -0.13 -6.39
C TYR A 102 -10.32 -0.47 -7.16
N ALA A 103 -10.31 -1.54 -7.95
CA ALA A 103 -9.16 -1.92 -8.77
C ALA A 103 -8.93 -0.91 -9.92
N ILE A 104 -10.01 -0.42 -10.54
CA ILE A 104 -9.95 0.61 -11.60
C ILE A 104 -9.66 1.99 -10.99
N ALA A 105 -10.28 2.30 -9.85
CA ALA A 105 -9.95 3.50 -9.08
C ALA A 105 -8.46 3.54 -8.72
N GLY A 106 -7.92 2.43 -8.23
CA GLY A 106 -6.49 2.29 -7.91
C GLY A 106 -5.58 2.48 -9.12
N TYR A 107 -6.02 2.06 -10.31
CA TYR A 107 -5.28 2.29 -11.55
C TYR A 107 -5.15 3.77 -11.87
N TYR A 108 -6.23 4.54 -11.74
CA TYR A 108 -6.17 5.98 -11.95
C TYR A 108 -5.43 6.71 -10.83
N ALA A 109 -5.58 6.29 -9.57
CA ALA A 109 -4.76 6.79 -8.46
C ALA A 109 -3.25 6.55 -8.71
N GLN A 110 -2.89 5.41 -9.28
CA GLN A 110 -1.52 5.12 -9.67
C GLN A 110 -1.02 6.11 -10.74
N LYS A 111 -1.84 6.49 -11.73
CA LYS A 111 -1.48 7.54 -12.70
C LYS A 111 -1.21 8.88 -12.04
N VAL A 112 -2.00 9.24 -11.03
CA VAL A 112 -1.74 10.44 -10.21
C VAL A 112 -0.38 10.32 -9.51
N ALA A 113 -0.11 9.18 -8.88
CA ALA A 113 1.15 8.94 -8.17
C ALA A 113 2.39 8.93 -9.09
N ASP A 114 2.24 8.42 -10.32
CA ASP A 114 3.29 8.45 -11.35
C ASP A 114 3.64 9.91 -11.76
N ILE A 115 2.66 10.81 -11.75
CA ILE A 115 2.83 12.24 -12.11
C ILE A 115 3.37 13.06 -10.93
N GLU A 116 2.73 12.92 -9.77
CA GLU A 116 3.04 13.74 -8.59
C GLU A 116 4.31 13.27 -7.88
N ALA A 117 4.65 11.98 -7.99
CA ALA A 117 5.82 11.35 -7.38
C ALA A 117 5.97 11.62 -5.87
N THR A 118 4.86 11.78 -5.15
CA THR A 118 4.83 12.01 -3.70
C THR A 118 4.53 10.73 -2.93
N ALA A 119 5.05 10.63 -1.70
CA ALA A 119 4.72 9.53 -0.80
C ALA A 119 3.21 9.45 -0.52
N GLU A 120 2.54 10.61 -0.44
CA GLU A 120 1.11 10.72 -0.23
C GLU A 120 0.31 10.11 -1.39
N ALA A 121 0.61 10.47 -2.64
CA ALA A 121 -0.09 9.92 -3.79
C ALA A 121 0.10 8.40 -3.92
N TRP A 122 1.30 7.89 -3.64
CA TRP A 122 1.55 6.45 -3.55
C TRP A 122 0.82 5.78 -2.38
N GLY A 123 0.72 6.45 -1.23
CA GLY A 123 -0.05 5.98 -0.07
C GLY A 123 -1.56 5.90 -0.36
N ILE A 124 -2.11 6.90 -1.06
CA ILE A 124 -3.49 6.90 -1.55
C ILE A 124 -3.69 5.75 -2.52
N THR A 125 -2.80 5.58 -3.50
CA THR A 125 -2.85 4.46 -4.46
C THR A 125 -2.90 3.11 -3.76
N GLY A 126 -1.99 2.87 -2.81
CA GLY A 126 -1.95 1.62 -2.06
C GLY A 126 -3.22 1.39 -1.22
N SER A 127 -3.74 2.46 -0.63
CA SER A 127 -4.98 2.42 0.17
C SER A 127 -6.19 2.13 -0.72
N THR A 128 -6.29 2.76 -1.89
CA THR A 128 -7.37 2.53 -2.87
C THR A 128 -7.38 1.09 -3.35
N TYR A 129 -6.24 0.53 -3.74
CA TYR A 129 -6.15 -0.89 -4.09
C TYR A 129 -6.51 -1.80 -2.91
N SER A 130 -6.15 -1.42 -1.67
CA SER A 130 -6.50 -2.20 -0.47
C SER A 130 -8.02 -2.32 -0.26
N TYR A 131 -8.84 -1.38 -0.75
CA TYR A 131 -10.30 -1.54 -0.74
C TYR A 131 -10.76 -2.71 -1.62
N GLY A 132 -10.06 -2.97 -2.74
CA GLY A 132 -10.32 -4.07 -3.65
C GLY A 132 -10.09 -5.46 -3.06
N LEU A 133 -9.42 -5.57 -1.91
CA LEU A 133 -9.24 -6.84 -1.20
C LEU A 133 -10.55 -7.42 -0.64
N ARG A 134 -11.62 -6.60 -0.55
CA ARG A 134 -12.96 -7.04 -0.15
C ARG A 134 -13.73 -7.70 -1.29
N ASN A 135 -13.20 -7.71 -2.51
CA ASN A 135 -13.86 -8.30 -3.66
C ASN A 135 -14.00 -9.84 -3.49
N GLU A 136 -15.08 -10.39 -4.00
CA GLU A 136 -15.35 -11.84 -3.93
C GLU A 136 -14.46 -12.63 -4.88
N ASP A 137 -14.06 -12.05 -6.02
CA ASP A 137 -13.18 -12.71 -6.98
C ASP A 137 -11.73 -12.73 -6.47
N PRO A 138 -11.14 -13.91 -6.21
CA PRO A 138 -9.76 -14.03 -5.77
C PRO A 138 -8.76 -13.42 -6.77
N LYS A 139 -9.04 -13.44 -8.08
CA LYS A 139 -8.15 -12.85 -9.09
C LYS A 139 -8.06 -11.33 -8.94
N ILE A 140 -9.19 -10.68 -8.61
CA ILE A 140 -9.23 -9.24 -8.36
C ILE A 140 -8.53 -8.94 -7.03
N ARG A 141 -8.72 -9.77 -6.00
CA ARG A 141 -8.00 -9.61 -4.73
C ARG A 141 -6.50 -9.71 -4.92
N ASP A 142 -6.02 -10.70 -5.68
CA ASP A 142 -4.59 -10.89 -5.93
C ASP A 142 -4.00 -9.72 -6.74
N PHE A 143 -4.70 -9.26 -7.79
CA PHE A 143 -4.32 -8.06 -8.53
C PHE A 143 -4.22 -6.84 -7.62
N CYS A 144 -5.25 -6.57 -6.81
CA CYS A 144 -5.26 -5.46 -5.87
C CYS A 144 -4.16 -5.58 -4.81
N ALA A 145 -3.91 -6.78 -4.28
CA ALA A 145 -2.89 -7.01 -3.27
C ALA A 145 -1.50 -6.68 -3.80
N ASN A 146 -1.16 -7.19 -4.99
CA ASN A 146 0.14 -6.91 -5.61
C ASN A 146 0.33 -5.40 -5.85
N ARG A 147 -0.69 -4.74 -6.44
CA ARG A 147 -0.65 -3.30 -6.70
C ARG A 147 -0.58 -2.45 -5.42
N ALA A 148 -1.31 -2.85 -4.37
CA ALA A 148 -1.25 -2.18 -3.08
C ALA A 148 0.15 -2.29 -2.44
N LEU A 149 0.74 -3.49 -2.48
CA LEU A 149 2.09 -3.72 -1.93
C LEU A 149 3.15 -2.92 -2.66
N ASP A 150 3.10 -2.86 -3.99
CA ASP A 150 4.00 -2.05 -4.82
C ASP A 150 3.87 -0.56 -4.48
N ALA A 151 2.64 -0.06 -4.40
CA ALA A 151 2.39 1.35 -4.08
C ALA A 151 2.85 1.71 -2.65
N PHE A 152 2.61 0.85 -1.66
CA PHE A 152 3.13 1.08 -0.31
C PHE A 152 4.66 1.00 -0.25
N GLU A 153 5.30 0.14 -1.05
CA GLU A 153 6.77 0.14 -1.13
C GLU A 153 7.31 1.47 -1.68
N GLN A 154 6.67 2.04 -2.72
CA GLN A 154 7.01 3.37 -3.22
C GLN A 154 6.82 4.45 -2.13
N ALA A 155 5.66 4.45 -1.46
CA ALA A 155 5.36 5.41 -0.39
C ALA A 155 6.38 5.33 0.76
N ILE A 156 6.72 4.12 1.21
CA ILE A 156 7.73 3.88 2.26
C ILE A 156 9.13 4.33 1.81
N SER A 157 9.47 4.17 0.54
CA SER A 157 10.76 4.60 0.00
C SER A 157 10.92 6.12 -0.02
N LEU A 158 9.82 6.84 -0.29
CA LEU A 158 9.78 8.29 -0.35
C LEU A 158 9.65 8.95 1.04
N ASN A 159 8.93 8.31 1.96
CA ASN A 159 8.79 8.78 3.34
C ASN A 159 8.84 7.59 4.33
N PRO A 160 10.04 7.16 4.74
CA PRO A 160 10.21 5.97 5.58
C PRO A 160 9.74 6.12 7.03
N ASP A 161 9.60 7.37 7.50
CA ASP A 161 9.20 7.73 8.85
C ASP A 161 7.67 7.73 9.02
N GLU A 162 6.92 7.80 7.93
CA GLU A 162 5.47 7.67 7.94
C GLU A 162 5.04 6.23 8.22
N VAL A 163 4.68 5.97 9.48
CA VAL A 163 4.36 4.62 9.97
C VAL A 163 3.10 4.07 9.30
N SER A 164 2.13 4.91 8.91
CA SER A 164 0.85 4.45 8.35
C SER A 164 1.01 3.60 7.09
N TYR A 165 1.99 3.88 6.22
CA TYR A 165 2.23 3.06 5.03
C TYR A 165 2.69 1.64 5.38
N ARG A 166 3.52 1.50 6.42
CA ARG A 166 3.95 0.17 6.91
C ARG A 166 2.80 -0.58 7.57
N ILE A 167 1.92 0.12 8.29
CA ILE A 167 0.71 -0.47 8.88
C ILE A 167 -0.19 -1.00 7.76
N ASN A 168 -0.47 -0.19 6.74
CA ASN A 168 -1.35 -0.59 5.65
C ASN A 168 -0.74 -1.72 4.80
N GLN A 169 0.57 -1.69 4.54
CA GLN A 169 1.27 -2.81 3.90
C GLN A 169 1.14 -4.11 4.72
N ALA A 170 1.31 -4.03 6.04
CA ALA A 170 1.14 -5.19 6.91
C ALA A 170 -0.31 -5.71 6.89
N LEU A 171 -1.30 -4.82 6.82
CA LEU A 171 -2.71 -5.19 6.66
C LEU A 171 -2.97 -5.93 5.34
N VAL A 172 -2.36 -5.52 4.23
CA VAL A 172 -2.44 -6.27 2.95
C VAL A 172 -1.92 -7.70 3.14
N TYR A 173 -0.78 -7.90 3.81
CA TYR A 173 -0.27 -9.23 4.13
C TYR A 173 -1.16 -10.02 5.10
N THR A 174 -2.02 -9.38 5.90
CA THR A 174 -3.00 -10.11 6.74
C THR A 174 -4.24 -10.54 5.98
N GLU A 175 -4.68 -9.75 4.99
CA GLU A 175 -5.86 -10.08 4.17
C GLU A 175 -5.51 -11.08 3.05
N VAL A 176 -4.33 -10.94 2.44
CA VAL A 176 -3.80 -11.85 1.41
C VAL A 176 -2.42 -12.35 1.85
N PRO A 177 -2.36 -13.38 2.71
CA PRO A 177 -1.10 -13.88 3.25
C PRO A 177 -0.22 -14.50 2.15
N PRO A 178 1.09 -14.17 2.11
CA PRO A 178 2.04 -14.87 1.25
C PRO A 178 2.07 -16.36 1.58
N GLN A 179 2.09 -17.21 0.55
CA GLN A 179 2.08 -18.67 0.71
C GLN A 179 3.30 -19.20 1.47
N ASP A 180 4.45 -18.57 1.26
CA ASP A 180 5.73 -18.91 1.89
C ASP A 180 5.87 -18.34 3.32
N ASN A 181 5.14 -17.28 3.63
CA ASN A 181 5.16 -16.65 4.95
C ASN A 181 3.77 -16.11 5.36
N PRO A 182 2.84 -16.99 5.76
CA PRO A 182 1.49 -16.58 6.15
C PRO A 182 1.45 -15.66 7.39
N MET A 183 2.51 -15.68 8.20
CA MET A 183 2.63 -14.88 9.42
C MET A 183 3.21 -13.48 9.16
N LYS A 184 3.61 -13.15 7.93
CA LYS A 184 4.29 -11.89 7.59
C LYS A 184 3.52 -10.66 8.08
N GLY A 185 2.21 -10.60 7.85
CA GLY A 185 1.39 -9.44 8.22
C GLY A 185 1.31 -9.22 9.73
N ILE A 186 1.00 -10.27 10.50
CA ILE A 186 0.91 -10.15 11.96
C ILE A 186 2.26 -9.85 12.61
N LEU A 187 3.35 -10.47 12.12
CA LEU A 187 4.69 -10.22 12.64
C LEU A 187 5.12 -8.77 12.36
N ALA A 188 4.82 -8.24 11.17
CA ALA A 188 5.08 -6.85 10.83
C ALA A 188 4.30 -5.88 11.73
N LEU A 189 2.99 -6.10 11.94
CA LEU A 189 2.20 -5.29 12.87
C LEU A 189 2.76 -5.34 14.30
N ARG A 190 3.25 -6.51 14.73
CA ARG A 190 3.80 -6.67 16.08
C ARG A 190 5.13 -5.95 16.27
N GLU A 191 5.99 -5.94 15.26
CA GLU A 191 7.21 -5.15 15.24
C GLU A 191 6.90 -3.64 15.30
N LEU A 192 5.94 -3.19 14.49
CA LEU A 192 5.50 -1.79 14.50
C LEU A 192 4.95 -1.38 15.87
N GLU A 193 4.19 -2.26 16.53
CA GLU A 193 3.68 -2.02 17.88
C GLU A 193 4.78 -1.91 18.93
N GLN A 194 5.85 -2.73 18.84
CA GLN A 194 6.97 -2.63 19.80
C GLN A 194 7.64 -1.25 19.75
N LYS A 195 7.68 -0.64 18.56
CA LYS A 195 8.23 0.70 18.35
C LYS A 195 7.20 1.80 18.66
N ASN A 196 5.91 1.51 18.50
CA ASN A 196 4.82 2.46 18.64
C ASN A 196 3.66 1.86 19.47
N PRO A 197 3.87 1.63 20.79
CA PRO A 197 2.95 0.82 21.61
C PRO A 197 1.55 1.40 21.76
N ASP A 198 1.42 2.72 21.67
CA ASP A 198 0.15 3.46 21.79
C ASP A 198 -0.36 3.99 20.45
N ASN A 199 0.13 3.46 19.32
CA ASN A 199 -0.44 3.84 18.02
C ASN A 199 -1.83 3.19 17.84
N VAL A 200 -2.86 4.04 17.82
CA VAL A 200 -4.27 3.64 17.71
C VAL A 200 -4.54 2.76 16.49
N ALA A 201 -3.92 3.04 15.33
CA ALA A 201 -4.13 2.27 14.12
C ALA A 201 -3.56 0.84 14.24
N ILE A 202 -2.37 0.69 14.85
CA ILE A 202 -1.75 -0.62 15.11
C ILE A 202 -2.60 -1.43 16.10
N LEU A 203 -2.99 -0.82 17.22
CA LEU A 203 -3.83 -1.47 18.23
C LEU A 203 -5.17 -1.92 17.62
N SER A 204 -5.79 -1.07 16.80
CA SER A 204 -7.03 -1.39 16.09
C SER A 204 -6.85 -2.53 15.09
N ALA A 205 -5.77 -2.53 14.32
CA ALA A 205 -5.44 -3.59 13.36
C ALA A 205 -5.26 -4.94 14.06
N LEU A 206 -4.47 -4.98 15.14
CA LEU A 206 -4.23 -6.19 15.92
C LEU A 206 -5.47 -6.65 16.67
N GLY A 207 -6.30 -5.73 17.17
CA GLY A 207 -7.59 -6.05 17.77
C GLY A 207 -8.53 -6.71 16.76
N LYS A 208 -8.67 -6.16 15.54
CA LYS A 208 -9.48 -6.75 14.46
C LYS A 208 -8.99 -8.14 14.07
N LEU A 209 -7.68 -8.34 13.98
CA LEU A 209 -7.10 -9.65 13.69
C LEU A 209 -7.32 -10.64 14.84
N ALA A 210 -7.28 -10.18 16.09
CA ALA A 210 -7.62 -11.00 17.25
C ALA A 210 -9.10 -11.44 17.21
N VAL A 211 -10.04 -10.56 16.80
CA VAL A 211 -11.44 -10.94 16.56
C VAL A 211 -11.55 -12.01 15.47
N LYS A 212 -10.91 -11.79 14.31
CA LYS A 212 -10.91 -12.75 13.17
C LYS A 212 -10.41 -14.14 13.57
N THR A 213 -9.54 -14.22 14.58
CA THR A 213 -8.92 -15.47 15.04
C THR A 213 -9.49 -15.99 16.37
N GLY A 214 -10.62 -15.42 16.84
CA GLY A 214 -11.30 -15.88 18.06
C GLY A 214 -10.60 -15.52 19.38
N GLN A 215 -9.57 -14.68 19.34
CA GLN A 215 -8.80 -14.26 20.51
C GLN A 215 -9.48 -13.05 21.19
N TYR A 216 -10.73 -13.22 21.63
CA TYR A 216 -11.58 -12.12 22.09
C TYR A 216 -11.03 -11.36 23.29
N GLU A 217 -10.35 -12.02 24.25
CA GLU A 217 -9.70 -11.31 25.36
C GLU A 217 -8.57 -10.39 24.90
N ARG A 218 -7.78 -10.82 23.92
CA ARG A 218 -6.74 -9.97 23.32
C ARG A 218 -7.37 -8.81 22.55
N ALA A 219 -8.45 -9.07 21.80
CA ALA A 219 -9.18 -8.03 21.09
C ALA A 219 -9.73 -6.98 22.06
N LYS A 220 -10.35 -7.41 23.17
CA LYS A 220 -10.86 -6.55 24.24
C LYS A 220 -9.76 -5.64 24.78
N GLN A 221 -8.65 -6.19 25.24
CA GLN A 221 -7.53 -5.41 25.79
C GLN A 221 -7.04 -4.34 24.80
N ARG A 222 -6.95 -4.69 23.51
CA ARG A 222 -6.52 -3.76 22.47
C ARG A 222 -7.52 -2.65 22.21
N PHE A 223 -8.80 -2.98 22.09
CA PHE A 223 -9.84 -2.00 21.82
C PHE A 223 -10.14 -1.11 23.03
N GLU A 224 -10.11 -1.64 24.25
CA GLU A 224 -10.18 -0.83 25.47
C GLU A 224 -9.01 0.15 25.53
N ARG A 225 -7.78 -0.30 25.24
CA ARG A 225 -6.62 0.60 25.14
C ARG A 225 -6.79 1.68 24.05
N VAL A 226 -7.40 1.33 22.91
CA VAL A 226 -7.74 2.33 21.88
C VAL A 226 -8.69 3.39 22.42
N LEU A 227 -9.74 3.00 23.14
CA LEU A 227 -10.70 3.96 23.73
C LEU A 227 -10.11 4.78 24.87
N GLU A 228 -9.11 4.27 25.60
CA GLU A 228 -8.35 5.07 26.57
C GLU A 228 -7.52 6.17 25.89
N LEU A 229 -6.92 5.86 24.74
CA LEU A 229 -6.07 6.79 23.98
C LEU A 229 -6.90 7.78 23.15
N ASN A 230 -8.01 7.30 22.59
CA ASN A 230 -8.94 8.06 21.77
C ASN A 230 -10.38 7.60 22.06
N PRO A 231 -11.09 8.27 22.98
CA PRO A 231 -12.46 7.91 23.36
C PRO A 231 -13.47 7.91 22.19
N ASP A 232 -13.20 8.72 21.16
CA ASP A 232 -14.07 8.89 19.99
C ASP A 232 -13.57 8.09 18.76
N ALA A 233 -12.68 7.11 18.97
CA ALA A 233 -12.13 6.28 17.91
C ALA A 233 -13.26 5.59 17.10
N PRO A 234 -13.41 5.90 15.79
CA PRO A 234 -14.56 5.45 15.01
C PRO A 234 -14.70 3.93 14.96
N GLY A 235 -15.92 3.44 15.19
CA GLY A 235 -16.27 2.02 15.07
C GLY A 235 -15.69 1.09 16.15
N ILE A 236 -14.87 1.57 17.08
CA ILE A 236 -14.27 0.71 18.13
C ILE A 236 -15.32 0.20 19.11
N ASN A 237 -16.28 1.05 19.50
CA ASN A 237 -17.42 0.60 20.32
C ASN A 237 -18.23 -0.50 19.60
N CYS A 238 -18.43 -0.39 18.28
CA CYS A 238 -19.09 -1.43 17.49
C CYS A 238 -18.31 -2.74 17.49
N LEU A 239 -16.98 -2.70 17.33
CA LEU A 239 -16.13 -3.90 17.42
C LEU A 239 -16.16 -4.53 18.81
N LEU A 240 -16.25 -3.71 19.86
CA LEU A 240 -16.36 -4.19 21.24
C LEU A 240 -17.68 -4.89 21.54
N VAL A 241 -18.78 -4.55 20.85
CA VAL A 241 -20.05 -5.28 20.99
C VAL A 241 -19.85 -6.76 20.70
N ASP A 242 -19.24 -7.09 19.56
CA ASP A 242 -19.02 -8.48 19.17
C ASP A 242 -18.02 -9.17 20.11
N VAL A 243 -16.98 -8.46 20.54
CA VAL A 243 -16.01 -8.98 21.51
C VAL A 243 -16.68 -9.34 22.83
N TYR A 244 -17.46 -8.43 23.43
CA TYR A 244 -18.11 -8.68 24.71
C TYR A 244 -19.18 -9.77 24.63
N LYS A 245 -19.94 -9.84 23.52
CA LYS A 245 -20.89 -10.94 23.28
C LYS A 245 -20.18 -12.29 23.27
N ASN A 246 -19.06 -12.42 22.57
CA ASN A 246 -18.29 -13.67 22.51
C ASN A 246 -17.61 -14.02 23.84
N LEU A 247 -17.36 -13.04 24.72
CA LEU A 247 -16.88 -13.25 26.08
C LEU A 247 -18.00 -13.51 27.10
N GLY A 248 -19.28 -13.42 26.70
CA GLY A 248 -20.43 -13.57 27.60
C GLY A 248 -20.70 -12.36 28.51
N ASP A 249 -20.06 -11.22 28.26
CA ASP A 249 -20.22 -9.98 29.04
C ASP A 249 -21.37 -9.14 28.45
N ALA A 250 -22.61 -9.55 28.75
CA ALA A 250 -23.82 -8.94 28.20
C ALA A 250 -23.99 -7.45 28.61
N ASP A 251 -23.57 -7.11 29.83
CA ASP A 251 -23.67 -5.74 30.36
C ASP A 251 -22.75 -4.79 29.58
N ARG A 252 -21.48 -5.15 29.39
CA ARG A 252 -20.57 -4.33 28.60
C ARG A 252 -20.92 -4.32 27.12
N ALA A 253 -21.45 -5.42 26.58
CA ALA A 253 -21.95 -5.44 25.21
C ALA A 253 -23.07 -4.41 25.00
N ALA A 254 -24.04 -4.32 25.93
CA ALA A 254 -25.12 -3.35 25.86
C ALA A 254 -24.62 -1.90 25.97
N GLN A 255 -23.65 -1.65 26.86
CA GLN A 255 -23.02 -0.32 27.00
C GLN A 255 -22.26 0.08 25.73
N ALA A 256 -21.48 -0.83 25.16
CA ALA A 256 -20.76 -0.60 23.91
C ALA A 256 -21.73 -0.34 22.75
N GLN A 257 -22.86 -1.07 22.71
CA GLN A 257 -23.88 -0.91 21.68
C GLN A 257 -24.52 0.48 21.70
N GLN A 258 -24.75 1.08 22.88
CA GLN A 258 -25.27 2.45 22.99
C GLN A 258 -24.29 3.51 22.46
N LYS A 259 -22.99 3.17 22.39
CA LYS A 259 -21.93 4.03 21.90
C LYS A 259 -21.49 3.68 20.46
N CYS A 260 -22.07 2.63 19.89
CA CYS A 260 -21.89 2.26 18.49
C CYS A 260 -22.90 3.08 17.67
N ASN A 261 -22.47 4.26 17.24
CA ASN A 261 -23.21 5.14 16.34
C ASN A 261 -22.72 4.97 14.91
#